data_AF-A0A7K0NFS4-F1
#
_entry.id   AF-A0A7K0NFS4-F1
#
_cell.length_a   1.000
_cell.length_b   1.000
_cell.length_c   1.000
_cell.angle_alpha   90.00
_cell.angle_beta   90.00
_cell.angle_gamma   90.00
#
_symmetry.space_group_name_H-M   'P 1'
#
loop_
_entity.id
_entity.type
_entity.pdbx_description
1 polymer ?
#
loop_
_entity_poly.entity_id
_entity_poly.type
_entity_poly.pdbx_seq_one_letter_code
_entity_poly.pdbx_strand_id
1 'polypeptide(L)'
;MALPQKRVAFFDVDNTILRGSSLYFLGRGMYRRGYFTKHDIANFMLANLRFRLRGEDAVELDKFRDAAQVFIAGHKVDDLQDLAKEVYDQYVSPALWEGTIDIANQHMADGDEVWL
;
A
#
# COMPACT_ATOMS: atom_id res chain seq x y z
N MET A 1 -24.34 15.51 31.72
CA MET A 1 -23.01 15.75 31.14
C MET A 1 -23.06 15.31 29.68
N ALA A 2 -22.68 16.19 28.75
CA ALA A 2 -22.44 15.76 27.37
C ALA A 2 -21.22 14.83 27.36
N LEU A 3 -21.29 13.73 26.62
CA LEU A 3 -20.13 12.86 26.42
C LEU A 3 -19.01 13.68 25.76
N PRO A 4 -17.73 13.51 26.17
CA PRO A 4 -16.64 14.16 25.48
C PRO A 4 -16.67 13.73 24.01
N GLN A 5 -16.85 14.70 23.13
CA GLN A 5 -16.96 14.46 21.70
C GLN A 5 -15.55 14.26 21.14
N LYS A 6 -15.10 13.01 21.12
CA LYS A 6 -13.81 12.64 20.53
C LYS A 6 -13.96 12.60 19.01
N ARG A 7 -13.21 13.44 18.32
CA ARG A 7 -13.23 13.53 16.85
C ARG A 7 -12.14 12.62 16.28
N VAL A 8 -12.38 12.13 15.08
CA VAL A 8 -11.48 11.22 14.37
C VAL A 8 -11.37 11.68 12.93
N ALA A 9 -10.16 11.66 12.37
CA ALA A 9 -9.86 11.92 10.98
C ALA A 9 -9.21 10.68 10.33
N PHE A 10 -9.76 10.26 9.20
CA PHE A 10 -9.27 9.12 8.43
C PHE A 10 -8.64 9.63 7.13
N PHE A 11 -7.45 9.14 6.82
CA PHE A 11 -6.72 9.51 5.61
C PHE A 11 -6.37 8.26 4.83
N ASP A 12 -6.86 8.19 3.59
CA ASP A 12 -6.34 7.20 2.66
C ASP A 12 -4.83 7.47 2.38
N VAL A 13 -4.14 6.44 1.91
CA VAL A 13 -2.71 6.51 1.61
C VAL A 13 -2.49 6.94 0.17
N ASP A 14 -2.97 6.12 -0.78
CA ASP A 14 -2.68 6.26 -2.20
C ASP A 14 -3.45 7.45 -2.79
N ASN A 15 -2.75 8.33 -3.52
CA ASN A 15 -3.30 9.59 -4.05
C ASN A 15 -3.90 10.55 -3.02
N THR A 16 -3.70 10.32 -1.72
CA THR A 16 -4.17 11.18 -0.63
C THR A 16 -2.99 11.72 0.19
N ILE A 17 -2.30 10.86 0.93
CA ILE A 17 -1.02 11.21 1.59
C ILE A 17 0.14 11.11 0.60
N LEU A 18 0.06 10.17 -0.33
CA LEU A 18 1.12 9.83 -1.28
C LEU A 18 0.74 10.23 -2.71
N ARG A 19 1.69 10.76 -3.48
CA ARG A 19 1.58 10.88 -4.94
C ARG A 19 1.78 9.51 -5.59
N GLY A 20 0.69 8.92 -6.11
CA GLY A 20 0.72 7.61 -6.74
C GLY A 20 0.34 6.49 -5.79
N SER A 21 0.85 5.28 -6.06
CA SER A 21 0.50 4.06 -5.32
C SER A 21 1.69 3.49 -4.56
N SER A 22 1.47 3.26 -3.27
CA SER A 22 2.39 2.59 -2.36
C SER A 22 2.75 1.17 -2.85
N LEU A 23 1.76 0.41 -3.33
CA LEU A 23 1.97 -0.92 -3.90
C LEU A 23 2.82 -0.87 -5.17
N TYR A 24 2.63 0.14 -6.02
CA TYR A 24 3.47 0.32 -7.21
C TYR A 24 4.94 0.55 -6.82
N PHE A 25 5.21 1.40 -5.82
CA PHE A 25 6.59 1.65 -5.36
C PHE A 25 7.23 0.41 -4.73
N LEU A 26 6.46 -0.35 -3.96
CA LEU A 26 6.93 -1.61 -3.40
C LEU A 26 7.25 -2.64 -4.51
N GLY A 27 6.34 -2.84 -5.45
CA GLY A 27 6.55 -3.72 -6.60
C GLY A 27 7.76 -3.29 -7.46
N ARG A 28 7.97 -1.99 -7.62
CA ARG A 28 9.16 -1.43 -8.30
C ARG A 28 10.45 -1.77 -7.54
N GLY A 29 10.46 -1.64 -6.22
CA GLY A 29 11.60 -2.01 -5.37
C GLY A 29 11.95 -3.49 -5.48
N MET A 30 10.94 -4.35 -5.48
CA MET A 30 11.10 -5.80 -5.61
C MET A 30 11.63 -6.21 -6.99
N TYR A 31 11.04 -5.66 -8.06
CA TYR A 31 11.50 -5.91 -9.42
C TYR A 31 12.98 -5.55 -9.59
N ARG A 32 13.42 -4.40 -9.04
CA ARG A 32 14.84 -3.98 -9.11
C ARG A 32 15.80 -4.93 -8.40
N ARG A 33 15.33 -5.65 -7.38
CA ARG A 33 16.12 -6.64 -6.64
C ARG A 33 16.00 -8.06 -7.20
N GLY A 34 15.29 -8.24 -8.32
CA GLY A 34 15.14 -9.54 -8.96
C GLY A 34 14.17 -10.49 -8.26
N TYR A 35 13.31 -9.98 -7.38
CA TYR A 35 12.25 -10.77 -6.75
C TYR A 35 11.22 -11.25 -7.79
N PHE A 36 11.08 -10.50 -8.89
CA PHE A 36 10.23 -10.86 -10.02
C PHE A 36 10.95 -10.64 -11.34
N THR A 37 10.65 -11.49 -12.32
CA THR A 37 11.01 -11.27 -13.71
C THR A 37 9.88 -10.57 -14.46
N LYS A 38 10.17 -10.01 -15.64
CA LYS A 38 9.14 -9.46 -16.53
C LYS A 38 8.07 -10.50 -16.91
N HIS A 39 8.46 -11.77 -16.96
CA HIS A 39 7.57 -12.88 -17.26
C HIS A 39 6.56 -13.12 -16.11
N ASP A 40 7.00 -13.02 -14.86
CA ASP A 40 6.12 -13.18 -13.70
C ASP A 40 5.07 -12.07 -13.64
N ILE A 41 5.49 -10.82 -13.91
CA ILE A 41 4.59 -9.67 -14.02
C ILE A 41 3.57 -9.87 -15.14
N ALA A 42 4.02 -10.33 -16.32
CA ALA A 42 3.12 -10.57 -17.45
C ALA A 42 2.09 -11.66 -17.16
N ASN A 43 2.50 -12.76 -16.51
CA ASN A 43 1.58 -13.82 -16.10
C ASN A 43 0.57 -13.34 -15.07
N PHE A 44 1.00 -12.55 -14.09
CA PHE A 44 0.10 -11.92 -13.12
C PHE A 44 -0.92 -11.00 -13.80
N MET A 45 -0.47 -10.13 -14.71
CA MET A 45 -1.37 -9.24 -15.46
C MET A 45 -2.36 -10.01 -16.33
N LEU A 46 -1.93 -11.09 -17.00
CA LEU A 46 -2.81 -11.96 -17.78
C LEU A 46 -3.83 -12.68 -16.90
N ALA A 47 -3.42 -13.16 -15.73
CA ALA A 47 -4.34 -13.78 -14.76
C ALA A 47 -5.38 -12.77 -14.27
N ASN A 48 -4.96 -11.56 -13.90
CA ASN A 48 -5.85 -10.48 -13.45
C ASN A 48 -6.82 -10.03 -14.57
N LEU A 49 -6.36 -9.93 -15.82
CA LEU A 49 -7.22 -9.58 -16.95
C LEU A 49 -8.25 -10.67 -17.24
N ARG A 50 -7.83 -11.94 -17.25
CA ARG A 50 -8.75 -13.09 -17.38
C ARG A 50 -9.78 -13.12 -16.26
N PHE A 51 -9.38 -12.75 -15.05
CA PHE A 51 -10.27 -12.67 -13.89
C PHE A 51 -11.33 -11.57 -14.08
N ARG A 52 -10.91 -10.33 -14.39
CA ARG A 52 -11.82 -9.20 -14.63
C ARG A 52 -12.83 -9.46 -15.76
N LEU A 53 -12.43 -10.22 -16.77
CA LEU A 53 -13.29 -10.58 -17.90
C LEU A 53 -14.28 -11.71 -17.59
N ARG A 54 -14.01 -12.55 -16.57
CA ARG A 54 -14.89 -13.67 -16.18
C ARG A 54 -15.94 -13.30 -15.12
N GLY A 55 -15.76 -12.21 -14.38
CA GLY A 55 -16.79 -11.68 -13.47
C GLY A 55 -17.18 -12.63 -12.33
N GLU A 56 -16.24 -13.30 -11.68
CA GLU A 56 -16.53 -14.15 -10.51
C GLU A 56 -16.53 -13.32 -9.20
N ASP A 57 -17.68 -12.73 -8.88
CA ASP A 57 -17.93 -11.75 -7.80
C ASP A 57 -17.88 -12.30 -6.33
N ALA A 58 -17.29 -13.46 -6.03
CA ALA A 58 -17.37 -14.01 -4.65
C ALA A 58 -16.12 -14.71 -4.10
N VAL A 59 -14.99 -14.70 -4.81
CA VAL A 59 -13.70 -15.29 -4.32
C VAL A 59 -12.59 -14.23 -4.28
N GLU A 60 -12.96 -12.96 -4.05
CA GLU A 60 -12.01 -11.86 -4.13
C GLU A 60 -10.98 -11.85 -3.00
N LEU A 61 -11.34 -12.24 -1.77
CA LEU A 61 -10.41 -12.13 -0.64
C LEU A 61 -9.32 -13.23 -0.62
N ASP A 62 -9.70 -14.48 -0.93
CA ASP A 62 -8.77 -15.62 -0.83
C ASP A 62 -7.66 -15.56 -1.89
N LYS A 63 -7.96 -15.10 -3.10
CA LYS A 63 -6.97 -15.05 -4.19
C LYS A 63 -6.06 -13.81 -4.13
N PHE A 64 -6.55 -12.69 -3.60
CA PHE A 64 -5.68 -11.56 -3.24
C PHE A 64 -4.73 -11.94 -2.10
N ARG A 65 -5.22 -12.70 -1.12
CA ARG A 65 -4.39 -13.31 -0.08
C ARG A 65 -3.39 -14.29 -0.68
N ASP A 66 -3.76 -15.09 -1.67
CA ASP A 66 -2.84 -16.01 -2.37
C ASP A 66 -1.76 -15.25 -3.15
N ALA A 67 -2.09 -14.16 -3.84
CA ALA A 67 -1.12 -13.33 -4.55
C ALA A 67 -0.17 -12.61 -3.57
N ALA A 68 -0.69 -12.11 -2.46
CA ALA A 68 0.10 -11.57 -1.35
C ALA A 68 0.93 -12.67 -0.65
N GLN A 69 0.41 -13.90 -0.57
CA GLN A 69 1.14 -15.06 -0.06
C GLN A 69 2.28 -15.43 -1.00
N VAL A 70 2.07 -15.48 -2.32
CA VAL A 70 3.15 -15.68 -3.30
C VAL A 70 4.18 -14.56 -3.24
N PHE A 71 3.75 -13.34 -2.90
CA PHE A 71 4.59 -12.16 -2.74
C PHE A 71 5.44 -12.16 -1.46
N ILE A 72 4.92 -12.68 -0.33
CA ILE A 72 5.64 -12.76 0.95
C ILE A 72 6.36 -14.11 1.11
N ALA A 73 5.83 -15.18 0.52
CA ALA A 73 6.32 -16.55 0.71
C ALA A 73 7.74 -16.71 0.15
N GLY A 74 8.61 -17.29 0.96
CA GLY A 74 10.01 -17.52 0.61
C GLY A 74 10.95 -16.37 0.97
N HIS A 75 10.43 -15.22 1.44
CA HIS A 75 11.24 -14.10 1.90
C HIS A 75 11.24 -13.99 3.42
N LYS A 76 12.40 -13.65 4.01
CA LYS A 76 12.45 -13.36 5.45
C LYS A 76 11.77 -12.03 5.71
N VAL A 77 11.09 -11.94 6.85
CA VAL A 77 10.45 -10.69 7.30
C VAL A 77 11.46 -9.55 7.36
N ASP A 78 12.68 -9.82 7.83
CA ASP A 78 13.75 -8.81 7.90
C ASP A 78 14.12 -8.27 6.51
N ASP A 79 14.24 -9.14 5.50
CA ASP A 79 14.54 -8.74 4.11
C ASP A 79 13.42 -7.83 3.55
N LEU A 80 12.16 -8.15 3.87
CA LEU A 80 11.00 -7.35 3.46
C LEU A 80 10.95 -6.00 4.19
N GLN A 81 11.33 -5.94 5.47
CA GLN A 81 11.42 -4.69 6.22
C GLN A 81 12.51 -3.77 5.67
N ASP A 82 13.67 -4.33 5.33
CA ASP A 82 14.77 -3.54 4.76
C ASP A 82 14.43 -3.02 3.37
N LEU A 83 13.79 -3.86 2.54
CA LEU A 83 13.19 -3.43 1.29
C LEU A 83 12.19 -2.28 1.49
N ALA A 84 11.30 -2.39 2.48
CA ALA A 84 10.29 -1.37 2.75
C ALA A 84 10.92 -0.03 3.15
N LYS A 85 11.96 -0.03 3.99
CA LYS A 85 12.71 1.17 4.36
C LYS A 85 13.35 1.83 3.13
N GLU A 86 14.02 1.05 2.28
CA GLU A 86 14.62 1.60 1.06
C GLU A 86 13.58 2.13 0.07
N VAL A 87 12.46 1.42 -0.10
CA VAL A 87 11.34 1.89 -0.93
C VAL A 87 10.79 3.19 -0.37
N TYR A 88 10.68 3.31 0.95
CA TYR A 88 10.22 4.52 1.61
C TYR A 88 11.15 5.70 1.28
N ASP A 89 12.44 5.56 1.56
CA ASP A 89 13.42 6.64 1.35
C ASP A 89 13.54 7.03 -0.13
N GLN A 90 13.52 6.04 -1.03
CA GLN A 90 13.76 6.28 -2.44
C GLN A 90 12.53 6.77 -3.22
N TYR A 91 11.33 6.31 -2.83
CA TYR A 91 10.13 6.51 -3.64
C TYR A 91 8.96 7.12 -2.88
N VAL A 92 8.72 6.71 -1.63
CA VAL A 92 7.54 7.17 -0.87
C VAL A 92 7.76 8.58 -0.32
N SER A 93 8.82 8.79 0.45
CA SER A 93 9.13 10.06 1.09
C SER A 93 9.17 11.24 0.10
N PRO A 94 9.84 11.14 -1.07
CA PRO A 94 9.83 12.21 -2.07
C PRO A 94 8.46 12.46 -2.73
N ALA A 95 7.55 11.49 -2.64
CA ALA A 95 6.23 11.54 -3.25
C ALA A 95 5.13 12.01 -2.28
N LEU A 96 5.45 12.26 -1.01
CA LEU A 96 4.48 12.72 -0.03
C LEU A 96 3.86 14.07 -0.39
N TRP A 97 2.58 14.24 -0.05
CA TRP A 97 1.89 15.52 -0.10
C TRP A 97 2.06 16.24 1.24
N GLU A 98 2.99 17.18 1.31
CA GLU A 98 3.19 18.04 2.50
C GLU A 98 1.87 18.65 2.99
N GLY A 99 1.04 19.18 2.08
CA GLY A 99 -0.25 19.75 2.47
C GLY A 99 -1.22 18.75 3.13
N THR A 100 -1.24 17.48 2.72
CA THR A 100 -2.06 16.46 3.38
C THR A 100 -1.48 16.10 4.75
N ILE A 101 -0.16 16.04 4.85
CA ILE A 101 0.56 15.82 6.11
C ILE A 101 0.26 16.94 7.11
N ASP A 102 0.27 18.19 6.67
CA ASP A 102 -0.05 19.35 7.49
C ASP A 102 -1.49 19.27 8.04
N ILE A 103 -2.45 18.84 7.22
CA ILE A 103 -3.84 18.64 7.66
C ILE A 103 -3.93 17.54 8.73
N ALA A 104 -3.25 16.41 8.52
CA ALA A 104 -3.21 15.33 9.52
C ALA A 104 -2.54 15.80 10.83
N ASN A 105 -1.45 16.56 10.73
CA ASN A 105 -0.78 17.15 11.89
C ASN A 105 -1.68 18.14 12.64
N GLN A 106 -2.48 18.94 11.94
CA GLN A 106 -3.45 19.84 12.56
C GLN A 106 -4.51 19.08 13.35
N HIS A 107 -5.06 18.00 12.79
CA HIS A 107 -6.00 17.13 13.52
C HIS A 107 -5.38 16.54 14.80
N MET A 108 -4.14 16.05 14.73
CA MET A 108 -3.42 15.57 15.92
C MET A 108 -3.21 16.70 16.95
N ALA A 109 -2.87 17.91 16.50
CA ALA A 109 -2.67 19.07 17.37
C ALA A 109 -3.98 19.51 18.07
N ASP A 110 -5.12 19.34 17.41
CA ASP A 110 -6.45 19.64 17.95
C ASP A 110 -6.96 18.55 18.92
N GLY A 111 -6.21 17.45 19.08
CA GLY A 111 -6.57 16.32 19.95
C GLY A 111 -7.51 15.30 19.29
N ASP A 112 -7.67 15.37 17.97
CA ASP A 112 -8.40 14.38 17.20
C ASP A 112 -7.55 13.10 17.05
N GLU A 113 -8.19 11.94 16.98
CA GLU A 113 -7.49 10.72 16.57
C GLU A 113 -7.27 10.72 15.06
N VAL A 114 -6.09 10.28 14.61
CA VAL A 114 -5.74 10.19 13.18
C VAL A 114 -5.40 8.76 12.81
N TRP A 115 -6.06 8.25 11.76
CA TRP A 115 -5.93 6.87 11.28
C TRP A 115 -5.73 6.81 9.76
N LEU A 116 -5.06 5.74 9.30
CA LEU A 116 -4.90 5.38 7.89
C LEU A 116 -5.84 4.22 7.52
#